data_AF-X6HCM0-F1
#
_entry.id   AF-X6HCM0-F1
#
_cell.length_a   1.000
_cell.length_b   1.000
_cell.length_c   1.000
_cell.angle_alpha   90.00
_cell.angle_beta   90.00
_cell.angle_gamma   90.00
#
_symmetry.space_group_name_H-M   'P 1'
#
loop_
_entity.id
_entity.type
_entity.pdbx_description
1 polymer ?
#
loop_
_entity_poly.entity_id
_entity_poly.type
_entity_poly.pdbx_seq_one_letter_code
_entity_poly.pdbx_strand_id
1 'polypeptide(L)'
;MKITGLAAYRVVLDKWKPYTHALEISIPLETTVLRSDTDEGLGGWGETMTPPSYYLPTSPQTAHVGLDLIVSILLGAEPRNHRARMEEIAFAMRGHKPTKSVVDMALWDLGGKARDPFTEWRA
;
A
#
# COMPACT_ATOMS: atom_id res chain seq x y z
N MET A 1 -16.24 11.38 3.04
CA MET A 1 -15.10 10.66 3.62
C MET A 1 -13.81 11.28 3.13
N LYS A 2 -12.92 11.68 4.03
CA LYS A 2 -11.60 12.26 3.72
C LYS A 2 -10.52 11.48 4.46
N ILE A 3 -9.38 11.25 3.80
CA ILE A 3 -8.22 10.65 4.46
C ILE A 3 -7.65 11.65 5.46
N THR A 4 -7.48 11.22 6.71
CA THR A 4 -6.99 12.05 7.83
C THR A 4 -5.57 11.69 8.25
N GLY A 5 -5.13 10.46 7.97
CA GLY A 5 -3.82 9.97 8.34
C GLY A 5 -3.37 8.78 7.52
N LEU A 6 -2.05 8.64 7.42
CA LEU A 6 -1.38 7.48 6.84
C LEU A 6 -0.35 6.96 7.85
N ALA A 7 -0.37 5.66 8.11
CA ALA A 7 0.66 4.99 8.90
C ALA A 7 1.30 3.88 8.07
N ALA A 8 2.60 4.00 7.82
CA ALA A 8 3.38 3.00 7.11
C ALA A 8 4.17 2.16 8.11
N TYR A 9 3.98 0.84 8.05
CA TYR A 9 4.65 -0.13 8.90
C TYR A 9 5.64 -0.92 8.07
N ARG A 10 6.88 -0.96 8.55
CA ARG A 10 7.92 -1.84 8.04
C ARG A 10 7.84 -3.17 8.78
N VAL A 11 7.58 -4.26 8.07
CA VAL A 11 7.47 -5.59 8.66
C VAL A 11 8.52 -6.50 8.03
N VAL A 12 9.35 -7.11 8.88
CA VAL A 12 10.32 -8.12 8.45
C VAL A 12 9.62 -9.47 8.40
N LEU A 13 9.69 -10.10 7.23
CA LEU A 13 9.17 -11.43 6.97
C LEU A 13 10.34 -12.41 7.05
N ASP A 14 10.50 -13.02 8.23
CA ASP A 14 11.45 -14.09 8.44
C ASP A 14 11.01 -15.33 7.66
N LYS A 15 11.92 -15.86 6.86
CA LYS A 15 11.68 -17.06 6.07
C LYS A 15 11.63 -18.28 6.99
N TRP A 16 10.65 -19.16 6.79
CA TRP A 16 10.67 -20.49 7.41
C TRP A 16 11.61 -21.44 6.65
N LYS A 17 11.73 -21.29 5.32
CA LYS A 17 12.66 -22.02 4.44
C LYS A 17 13.20 -21.11 3.33
N PRO A 18 14.41 -21.37 2.77
CA PRO A 18 14.92 -20.62 1.62
C PRO A 18 13.99 -20.72 0.41
N TYR A 19 13.77 -19.60 -0.29
CA TYR A 19 13.10 -19.59 -1.58
C TYR A 19 14.15 -19.80 -2.69
N THR A 20 14.09 -20.95 -3.34
CA THR A 20 15.08 -21.35 -4.37
C THR A 20 14.45 -21.39 -5.75
N HIS A 21 14.65 -20.34 -6.54
CA HIS A 21 14.46 -20.36 -8.00
C HIS A 21 15.55 -19.53 -8.65
N ALA A 22 16.53 -20.17 -9.33
CA ALA A 22 17.68 -19.61 -10.08
C ALA A 22 18.60 -18.59 -9.35
N LEU A 23 18.05 -17.74 -8.49
CA LEU A 23 18.66 -16.82 -7.55
C LEU A 23 18.17 -17.22 -6.15
N GLU A 24 19.07 -17.69 -5.30
CA GLU A 24 18.72 -18.04 -3.93
C GLU A 24 18.38 -16.77 -3.15
N ILE A 25 17.11 -16.60 -2.75
CA ILE A 25 16.72 -15.52 -1.83
C ILE A 25 16.94 -16.05 -0.42
N SER A 26 18.13 -15.82 0.09
CA SER A 26 18.58 -16.30 1.40
C SER A 26 18.43 -15.26 2.52
N ILE A 27 18.08 -14.01 2.20
CA ILE A 27 17.91 -12.93 3.17
C ILE A 27 16.45 -12.80 3.65
N PRO A 28 16.20 -12.31 4.89
CA PRO A 28 14.87 -11.90 5.32
C PRO A 28 14.25 -10.91 4.33
N LEU A 29 12.96 -11.05 4.10
CA LEU A 29 12.22 -10.15 3.24
C LEU A 29 11.60 -9.04 4.07
N GLU A 30 11.28 -7.93 3.43
CA GLU A 30 10.65 -6.80 4.08
C GLU A 30 9.44 -6.37 3.27
N THR A 31 8.32 -6.20 3.97
CA THR A 31 7.06 -5.72 3.41
C THR A 31 6.70 -4.40 4.06
N THR A 32 6.07 -3.53 3.27
CA THR A 32 5.48 -2.28 3.74
C THR A 32 3.98 -2.47 3.82
N VAL A 33 3.42 -2.29 5.01
CA VAL A 33 1.98 -2.28 5.25
C VAL A 33 1.54 -0.83 5.46
N LEU A 34 0.54 -0.37 4.72
CA LEU A 34 -0.05 0.95 4.86
C LEU A 34 -1.42 0.85 5.51
N ARG A 35 -1.65 1.69 6.52
CA ARG A 35 -2.98 2.02 7.03
C ARG A 35 -3.35 3.44 6.60
N SER A 36 -4.53 3.61 6.04
CA SER A 36 -5.12 4.91 5.70
C SER A 36 -6.40 5.11 6.51
N ASP A 37 -6.41 6.11 7.40
CA ASP A 37 -7.55 6.43 8.26
C ASP A 37 -8.38 7.59 7.68
N THR A 38 -9.67 7.63 8.00
CA THR A 38 -10.60 8.65 7.51
C THR A 38 -11.32 9.41 8.62
N ASP A 39 -11.91 10.55 8.27
CA ASP A 39 -12.76 11.37 9.14
C ASP A 39 -14.06 10.69 9.58
N GLU A 40 -14.46 9.62 8.90
CA GLU A 40 -15.62 8.78 9.23
C GLU A 40 -15.25 7.57 10.10
N GLY A 41 -13.99 7.47 10.55
CA GLY A 41 -13.51 6.40 11.43
C GLY A 41 -13.22 5.07 10.72
N LEU A 42 -13.25 5.05 9.39
CA LEU A 42 -12.86 3.88 8.59
C LEU A 42 -11.35 3.85 8.37
N GLY A 43 -10.79 2.64 8.36
CA GLY A 43 -9.38 2.39 8.06
C GLY A 43 -9.22 1.37 6.94
N GLY A 44 -8.46 1.70 5.91
CA GLY A 44 -8.08 0.78 4.83
C GLY A 44 -6.64 0.34 4.91
N TRP A 45 -6.37 -0.86 4.41
CA TRP A 45 -5.08 -1.50 4.45
C TRP A 45 -4.58 -1.84 3.06
N GLY A 46 -3.29 -1.63 2.85
CA GLY A 46 -2.57 -2.12 1.69
C GLY A 46 -1.23 -2.71 2.10
N GLU A 47 -0.70 -3.62 1.29
CA GLU A 47 0.59 -4.25 1.54
C GLU A 47 1.42 -4.32 0.27
N THR A 48 2.70 -4.00 0.34
CA THR A 48 3.62 -4.32 -0.76
C THR A 48 4.92 -4.90 -0.23
N MET A 49 5.22 -6.12 -0.68
CA MET A 49 6.53 -6.72 -0.48
C MET A 49 7.33 -6.52 -1.77
N THR A 50 8.49 -5.89 -1.63
CA THR A 50 9.39 -5.72 -2.76
C THR A 50 10.52 -6.74 -2.67
N PRO A 51 10.80 -7.50 -3.73
CA PRO A 51 11.92 -8.44 -3.70
C PRO A 51 13.26 -7.69 -3.65
N PRO A 52 14.37 -8.39 -3.37
CA PRO A 52 15.69 -7.78 -3.36
C PRO A 52 16.04 -7.10 -4.69
N SER A 53 16.91 -6.08 -4.65
CA SER A 53 17.24 -5.24 -5.81
C SER A 53 17.93 -5.97 -6.96
N TYR A 54 18.48 -7.15 -6.72
CA TYR A 54 19.02 -8.03 -7.77
C TYR A 54 17.94 -8.81 -8.54
N TYR A 55 16.69 -8.82 -8.05
CA TYR A 55 15.55 -9.51 -8.70
C TYR A 55 14.73 -8.56 -9.57
N LEU A 56 14.47 -7.34 -9.09
CA LEU A 56 13.76 -6.28 -9.82
C LEU A 56 14.41 -4.92 -9.53
N PRO A 57 14.29 -3.92 -10.44
CA PRO A 57 14.86 -2.57 -10.27
C PRO A 57 14.07 -1.75 -9.23
N THR A 58 14.07 -2.21 -7.99
CA THR A 58 13.34 -1.65 -6.85
C THR A 58 13.93 -2.24 -5.55
N SER A 59 13.49 -1.77 -4.38
CA SER A 59 13.90 -2.32 -3.09
C SER A 59 12.79 -2.17 -2.05
N PRO A 60 12.79 -2.95 -0.96
CA PRO A 60 11.80 -2.81 0.13
C PRO A 60 11.63 -1.38 0.64
N GLN A 61 12.73 -0.62 0.68
CA GLN A 61 12.73 0.74 1.19
C GLN A 61 12.00 1.73 0.27
N THR A 62 11.97 1.46 -1.04
CA THR A 62 11.35 2.38 -2.01
C THR A 62 9.85 2.56 -1.77
N ALA A 63 9.18 1.54 -1.25
CA ALA A 63 7.75 1.59 -0.96
C ALA A 63 7.42 2.67 0.08
N HIS A 64 8.03 2.60 1.27
CA HIS A 64 7.73 3.52 2.36
C HIS A 64 8.27 4.94 2.10
N VAL A 65 9.50 5.08 1.59
CA VAL A 65 10.07 6.40 1.26
C VAL A 65 9.25 7.11 0.18
N GLY A 66 8.70 6.35 -0.77
CA GLY A 66 7.83 6.92 -1.80
C GLY A 66 6.55 7.53 -1.24
N LEU A 67 6.03 7.06 -0.10
CA LEU A 67 4.80 7.60 0.49
C LEU A 67 4.96 9.07 0.90
N ASP A 68 6.11 9.45 1.43
CA ASP A 68 6.41 10.83 1.82
C ASP A 68 6.33 11.81 0.65
N LEU A 69 6.57 11.33 -0.59
CA LEU A 69 6.52 12.15 -1.80
C LEU A 69 5.09 12.38 -2.31
N ILE A 70 4.13 11.55 -1.90
CA ILE A 70 2.73 11.59 -2.40
C ILE A 70 1.70 11.81 -1.29
N VAL A 71 2.11 11.87 -0.03
CA VAL A 71 1.21 12.04 1.12
C VAL A 71 0.30 13.25 1.00
N SER A 72 0.79 14.36 0.43
CA SER A 72 0.02 15.58 0.22
C SER A 72 -1.13 15.43 -0.81
N ILE A 73 -1.02 14.47 -1.72
CA ILE A 73 -2.09 14.13 -2.69
C ILE A 73 -3.21 13.37 -1.98
N LEU A 74 -2.86 12.60 -0.94
CA LEU A 74 -3.78 11.71 -0.23
C LEU A 74 -4.48 12.40 0.93
N LEU A 75 -3.77 13.17 1.76
CA LEU A 75 -4.36 13.82 2.93
C LEU A 75 -5.48 14.79 2.52
N GLY A 76 -6.64 14.66 3.18
CA GLY A 76 -7.85 15.42 2.89
C GLY A 76 -8.62 14.97 1.66
N ALA A 77 -8.08 14.04 0.86
CA ALA A 77 -8.71 13.57 -0.37
C ALA A 77 -9.82 12.55 -0.08
N GLU A 78 -10.81 12.50 -0.98
CA GLU A 78 -11.87 11.49 -0.96
C GLU A 78 -11.35 10.17 -1.56
N PRO A 79 -11.29 9.06 -0.77
CA PRO A 79 -10.67 7.81 -1.21
C PRO A 79 -11.56 6.99 -2.15
N ARG A 80 -12.88 7.21 -2.21
CA ARG A 80 -13.79 6.38 -3.03
C ARG A 80 -13.61 6.57 -4.54
N ASN A 81 -13.03 7.69 -4.96
CA ASN A 81 -12.65 7.91 -6.36
C ASN A 81 -11.21 7.40 -6.61
N HIS A 82 -11.02 6.09 -6.47
CA HIS A 82 -9.70 5.45 -6.55
C HIS A 82 -8.95 5.85 -7.83
N ARG A 83 -9.64 5.83 -8.98
CA ARG A 83 -9.02 6.11 -10.28
C ARG A 83 -8.43 7.51 -10.36
N ALA A 84 -9.16 8.53 -9.90
CA ALA A 84 -8.65 9.90 -9.90
C ALA A 84 -7.41 10.04 -9.01
N ARG A 85 -7.42 9.44 -7.82
CA ARG A 85 -6.26 9.45 -6.90
C ARG A 85 -5.05 8.77 -7.53
N MET A 86 -5.25 7.61 -8.15
CA MET A 86 -4.17 6.88 -8.80
C MET A 86 -3.64 7.60 -10.06
N GLU A 87 -4.48 8.32 -10.79
CA GLU A 87 -4.07 9.19 -11.91
C GLU A 87 -3.22 10.37 -11.43
N GLU A 88 -3.61 11.04 -10.35
CA GLU A 88 -2.83 12.12 -9.71
C GLU A 88 -1.46 11.63 -9.24
N ILE A 89 -1.42 10.48 -8.56
CA ILE A 89 -0.17 9.83 -8.12
C ILE A 89 0.69 9.43 -9.33
N ALA A 90 0.08 8.87 -10.38
CA ALA A 90 0.80 8.48 -11.57
C ALA A 90 1.41 9.68 -12.32
N PHE A 91 0.75 10.84 -12.28
CA PHE A 91 1.27 12.10 -12.80
C PHE A 91 2.46 12.59 -11.98
N ALA A 92 2.34 12.64 -10.66
CA ALA A 92 3.38 13.14 -9.76
C ALA A 92 4.62 12.21 -9.64
N MET A 93 4.42 10.89 -9.78
CA MET A 93 5.46 9.90 -9.56
C MET A 93 5.52 8.92 -10.75
N ARG A 94 6.58 9.00 -11.57
CA ARG A 94 6.83 7.99 -12.62
C ARG A 94 7.48 6.74 -12.02
N GLY A 95 7.13 5.55 -12.53
CA GLY A 95 7.64 4.29 -11.97
C GLY A 95 7.08 3.98 -10.57
N HIS A 96 7.95 3.54 -9.65
CA HIS A 96 7.65 3.30 -8.21
C HIS A 96 6.39 2.46 -7.96
N LYS A 97 6.28 1.35 -8.70
CA LYS A 97 5.10 0.47 -8.61
C LYS A 97 4.79 0.02 -7.17
N PRO A 98 5.76 -0.37 -6.32
CA PRO A 98 5.45 -0.78 -4.95
C PRO A 98 4.72 0.29 -4.14
N THR A 99 5.21 1.53 -4.14
CA THR A 99 4.56 2.67 -3.48
C THR A 99 3.12 2.87 -3.97
N LYS A 100 2.91 2.77 -5.28
CA LYS A 100 1.57 2.93 -5.86
C LYS A 100 0.65 1.77 -5.49
N SER A 101 1.16 0.54 -5.52
CA SER A 101 0.40 -0.66 -5.20
C SER A 101 -0.11 -0.63 -3.75
N VAL A 102 0.74 -0.26 -2.79
CA VAL A 102 0.33 -0.22 -1.39
C VAL A 102 -0.77 0.82 -1.14
N VAL A 103 -0.71 1.96 -1.82
CA VAL A 103 -1.76 2.98 -1.76
C VAL A 103 -3.04 2.51 -2.43
N ASP A 104 -2.95 1.96 -3.65
CA ASP A 104 -4.11 1.47 -4.41
C ASP A 104 -4.92 0.46 -3.60
N MET A 105 -4.27 -0.52 -3.00
CA MET A 105 -4.93 -1.50 -2.13
C MET A 105 -5.61 -0.86 -0.92
N ALA A 106 -4.96 0.09 -0.24
CA ALA A 106 -5.56 0.78 0.90
C ALA A 106 -6.80 1.59 0.51
N LEU A 107 -6.79 2.21 -0.67
CA LEU A 107 -7.95 2.94 -1.22
C LEU A 107 -9.09 1.99 -1.60
N TRP A 108 -8.78 0.83 -2.19
CA TRP A 108 -9.76 -0.20 -2.51
C TRP A 108 -10.41 -0.78 -1.25
N ASP A 109 -9.63 -1.08 -0.21
CA ASP A 109 -10.16 -1.56 1.07
C ASP A 109 -11.08 -0.53 1.74
N LEU A 110 -10.68 0.76 1.77
CA LEU A 110 -11.56 1.85 2.22
C LEU A 110 -12.85 1.90 1.39
N GLY A 111 -12.73 1.82 0.07
CA GLY A 111 -13.87 1.84 -0.84
C GLY A 111 -14.82 0.65 -0.64
N GLY A 112 -14.30 -0.52 -0.29
CA GLY A 112 -15.09 -1.71 0.06
C GLY A 112 -15.81 -1.53 1.39
N LYS A 113 -15.09 -1.16 2.45
CA LYS A 113 -15.65 -0.94 3.80
C LYS A 113 -16.71 0.16 3.82
N ALA A 114 -16.52 1.24 3.08
CA ALA A 114 -17.50 2.32 2.98
C ALA A 114 -18.79 1.94 2.24
N ARG A 115 -18.79 0.82 1.50
CA ARG A 115 -19.97 0.31 0.79
C ARG A 115 -20.73 -0.78 1.55
N ASP A 116 -20.19 -1.24 2.68
CA ASP A 116 -20.66 -2.37 3.49
C ASP A 116 -21.23 -3.55 2.67
N PRO A 117 -20.36 -4.46 2.18
CA PRO A 117 -20.82 -5.68 1.51
C PRO A 117 -21.36 -6.74 2.47
N PHE A 118 -21.39 -6.49 3.80
CA PHE A 118 -21.75 -7.47 4.82
C PHE A 118 -23.04 -7.15 5.57
N THR A 119 -23.83 -6.18 5.12
CA THR A 119 -25.16 -5.87 5.66
C THR A 119 -26.07 -7.12 5.68
N GLU A 120 -25.86 -8.08 4.78
CA GLU A 120 -26.62 -9.34 4.70
C GLU A 120 -26.09 -10.47 5.61
N TRP A 121 -24.84 -10.42 6.06
CA TRP A 121 -24.23 -11.47 6.91
C TRP A 121 -24.47 -11.24 8.42
N ARG A 122 -24.90 -10.03 8.80
CA ARG A 122 -25.04 -9.60 10.21
C ARG A 122 -26.49 -9.56 10.70
N ALA A 123 -27.45 -10.06 9.92
CA ALA A 123 -28.87 -10.25 10.28
C ALA A 123 -29.17 -11.73 10.50
#